data_AF-A0A9E0SZS4-F1
#
_entry.id   AF-A0A9E0SZS4-F1
#
_cell.length_a   1.000
_cell.length_b   1.000
_cell.length_c   1.000
_cell.angle_alpha   90.00
_cell.angle_beta   90.00
_cell.angle_gamma   90.00
#
_symmetry.space_group_name_H-M   'P 1'
#
loop_
_entity.id
_entity.type
_entity.pdbx_description
1 polymer ?
#
loop_
_entity_poly.entity_id
_entity_poly.type
_entity_poly.pdbx_seq_one_letter_code
_entity_poly.pdbx_strand_id
1 'polypeptide(L)'
;MGLLDLLQSRQRPRGGPLPRTEPGSLAAPLAGAGHPSVDPGIGASTVDELIASESEFLQRFKYCYGCDAETFDRDIVAPIRRYASYVNLLPATADNFFCSAGGLFRLGLEVAFFALQGTDAHIVSGRATITVRKELEPRWRQATFLAGLCSELHRTLSHAAVTDEQGNEWPAYLVPLTVWLERRKARRFFVRWIANAPDSRGLGLFALPHIVSPEAMQHLAEANHVVVPQMLASMTGIPLLHEQSILIELVKRSAALVIDRDLAASAHRYGRPILGAHIERYLLDAMRHLVTAHPAWSPNTERSRVWLGAEGLFIV
;
A
#
# COMPACT_ATOMS: atom_id res chain seq x y z
N MET A 1 -64.32 -15.69 9.92
CA MET A 1 -64.16 -14.66 8.87
C MET A 1 -62.90 -13.87 9.20
N GLY A 2 -61.73 -14.01 8.61
CA GLY A 2 -61.20 -14.76 7.48
C GLY A 2 -59.80 -14.15 7.25
N LEU A 3 -58.76 -14.97 7.26
CA LEU A 3 -57.35 -14.59 7.48
C LEU A 3 -56.65 -14.10 6.18
N LEU A 4 -57.34 -13.32 5.33
CA LEU A 4 -56.89 -13.03 3.95
C LEU A 4 -56.94 -11.55 3.50
N ASP A 5 -57.34 -10.60 4.34
CA ASP A 5 -57.48 -9.17 3.94
C ASP A 5 -56.32 -8.24 4.35
N LEU A 6 -55.16 -8.77 4.75
CA LEU A 6 -54.03 -7.97 5.26
C LEU A 6 -52.88 -7.77 4.26
N LEU A 7 -53.03 -8.18 2.99
CA LEU A 7 -51.95 -8.16 2.00
C LEU A 7 -52.08 -7.15 0.85
N GLN A 8 -53.04 -6.22 0.89
CA GLN A 8 -53.16 -5.20 -0.16
C GLN A 8 -53.47 -3.81 0.41
N SER A 9 -52.44 -3.11 0.88
CA SER A 9 -52.24 -1.67 0.61
C SER A 9 -51.16 -1.09 1.51
N ARG A 10 -50.01 -0.75 0.90
CA ARG A 10 -49.16 0.43 1.15
C ARG A 10 -47.74 0.17 0.60
N GLN A 11 -47.64 0.07 -0.72
CA GLN A 11 -46.41 0.46 -1.41
C GLN A 11 -46.32 1.99 -1.36
N ARG A 12 -45.42 2.52 -0.54
CA ARG A 12 -44.86 3.88 -0.68
C ARG A 12 -43.42 3.70 -1.17
N PRO A 13 -42.98 4.38 -2.24
CA PRO A 13 -41.59 4.30 -2.67
C PRO A 13 -40.71 5.05 -1.65
N ARG A 14 -39.73 4.35 -1.06
CA ARG A 14 -38.64 4.97 -0.31
C ARG A 14 -37.70 5.63 -1.32
N GLY A 15 -37.62 6.95 -1.29
CA GLY A 15 -36.62 7.70 -2.04
C GLY A 15 -35.21 7.34 -1.55
N GLY A 16 -34.39 6.83 -2.46
CA GLY A 16 -32.96 6.61 -2.22
C GLY A 16 -32.17 7.93 -2.21
N PRO A 17 -30.97 7.95 -1.61
CA PRO A 17 -30.13 9.14 -1.57
C PRO A 17 -29.67 9.54 -2.98
N LEU A 18 -29.71 10.84 -3.26
CA LEU A 18 -29.26 11.45 -4.51
C LEU A 18 -27.76 11.19 -4.74
N PRO A 19 -27.33 10.78 -5.95
CA PRO A 19 -25.92 10.66 -6.28
C PRO A 19 -25.27 12.05 -6.29
N ARG A 20 -24.12 12.19 -5.61
CA ARG A 20 -23.25 13.36 -5.73
C ARG A 20 -22.77 13.46 -7.18
N THR A 21 -23.05 14.59 -7.81
CA THR A 21 -22.49 15.01 -9.10
C THR A 21 -20.98 15.23 -8.98
N GLU A 22 -20.19 14.36 -9.60
CA GLU A 22 -18.80 14.66 -9.90
C GLU A 22 -18.71 15.72 -11.02
N PRO A 23 -17.73 16.63 -10.98
CA PRO A 23 -17.52 17.59 -12.07
C PRO A 23 -17.06 16.84 -13.33
N GLY A 24 -17.93 16.86 -14.34
CA GLY A 24 -17.68 16.26 -15.64
C GLY A 24 -16.51 16.93 -16.36
N SER A 25 -15.49 16.14 -16.65
CA SER A 25 -14.48 16.41 -17.66
C SER A 25 -14.65 15.40 -18.80
N LEU A 26 -15.27 15.90 -19.88
CA LEU A 26 -15.41 15.35 -21.23
C LEU A 26 -14.50 14.16 -21.59
N ALA A 27 -15.09 12.98 -21.73
CA ALA A 27 -14.56 11.92 -22.60
C ALA A 27 -15.54 11.72 -23.76
N ALA A 28 -15.20 12.30 -24.92
CA ALA A 28 -15.83 11.94 -26.18
C ALA A 28 -15.55 10.45 -26.48
N PRO A 29 -16.48 9.71 -27.10
CA PRO A 29 -16.22 8.32 -27.45
C PRO A 29 -15.21 8.27 -28.59
N LEU A 30 -14.00 7.77 -28.32
CA LEU A 30 -13.01 7.47 -29.35
C LEU A 30 -13.50 6.24 -30.14
N ALA A 31 -14.05 6.50 -31.33
CA ALA A 31 -14.15 5.53 -32.39
C ALA A 31 -12.72 5.10 -32.80
N GLY A 32 -12.48 3.79 -32.78
CA GLY A 32 -11.18 3.18 -33.06
C GLY A 32 -10.69 2.40 -31.86
N ALA A 33 -10.91 1.08 -31.88
CA ALA A 33 -10.34 0.13 -30.93
C ALA A 33 -8.80 0.06 -31.09
N GLY A 34 -8.11 1.12 -30.66
CA GLY A 34 -6.68 1.11 -30.45
C GLY A 34 -6.40 0.37 -29.14
N HIS A 35 -5.77 -0.80 -29.22
CA HIS A 35 -5.25 -1.49 -28.04
C HIS A 35 -4.16 -0.61 -27.40
N PRO A 36 -4.30 -0.11 -26.15
CA PRO A 36 -3.17 0.48 -25.48
C PRO A 36 -2.21 -0.65 -25.07
N SER A 37 -1.28 -0.98 -25.97
CA SER A 37 -0.30 -2.08 -25.91
C SER A 37 1.01 -1.69 -25.21
N VAL A 38 0.93 -0.88 -24.15
CA VAL A 38 2.06 -0.63 -23.26
C VAL A 38 1.49 -0.52 -21.86
N ASP A 39 2.02 -1.28 -20.90
CA ASP A 39 1.75 -0.98 -19.48
C ASP A 39 2.05 0.52 -19.30
N PRO A 40 1.06 1.36 -18.90
CA PRO A 40 1.31 2.79 -18.75
C PRO A 40 2.31 3.10 -17.63
N GLY A 41 2.69 2.10 -16.83
CA GLY A 41 3.46 2.26 -15.61
C GLY A 41 2.66 3.04 -14.56
N ILE A 42 3.25 3.16 -13.37
CA ILE A 42 2.72 4.04 -12.33
C ILE A 42 3.44 5.37 -12.45
N GLY A 43 2.68 6.45 -12.62
CA GLY A 43 3.23 7.81 -12.60
C GLY A 43 3.80 8.12 -11.22
N ALA A 44 5.06 8.52 -11.14
CA ALA A 44 5.66 8.94 -9.88
C ALA A 44 4.93 10.19 -9.36
N SER A 45 4.61 10.21 -8.07
CA SER A 45 4.04 11.39 -7.40
C SER A 45 5.04 12.00 -6.43
N THR A 46 4.90 13.29 -6.16
CA THR A 46 5.72 13.96 -5.16
C THR A 46 5.22 13.63 -3.75
N VAL A 47 6.09 13.75 -2.75
CA VAL A 47 5.70 13.54 -1.35
C VAL A 47 4.57 14.50 -0.95
N ASP A 48 4.62 15.75 -1.42
CA ASP A 48 3.62 16.76 -1.05
C ASP A 48 2.23 16.45 -1.63
N GLU A 49 2.17 15.91 -2.85
CA GLU A 49 0.92 15.44 -3.46
C GLU A 49 0.32 14.27 -2.70
N LEU A 50 1.14 13.28 -2.31
CA LEU A 50 0.71 12.12 -1.52
C LEU A 50 0.17 12.52 -0.14
N ILE A 51 0.81 13.50 0.50
CA ILE A 51 0.38 14.05 1.78
C ILE A 51 -0.93 14.83 1.61
N ALA A 52 -1.04 15.63 0.55
CA ALA A 52 -2.23 16.40 0.26
C ALA A 52 -3.45 15.52 -0.02
N SER A 53 -3.26 14.39 -0.73
CA SER A 53 -4.35 13.44 -1.03
C SER A 53 -4.93 12.79 0.22
N GLU A 54 -4.16 12.71 1.30
CA GLU A 54 -4.58 12.10 2.58
C GLU A 54 -4.76 13.15 3.70
N SER A 55 -5.01 14.41 3.35
CA SER A 55 -5.12 15.53 4.29
C SER A 55 -6.23 15.35 5.34
N GLU A 56 -7.38 14.79 4.98
CA GLU A 56 -8.47 14.47 5.93
C GLU A 56 -8.00 13.42 6.96
N PHE A 57 -7.20 12.45 6.50
CA PHE A 57 -6.65 11.41 7.38
C PHE A 57 -5.62 11.99 8.36
N LEU A 58 -4.77 12.91 7.90
CA LEU A 58 -3.83 13.63 8.77
C LEU A 58 -4.53 14.53 9.80
N GLN A 59 -5.65 15.16 9.44
CA GLN A 59 -6.46 15.90 10.42
C GLN A 59 -6.99 14.97 11.51
N ARG A 60 -7.49 13.78 11.14
CA ARG A 60 -7.93 12.76 12.10
C ARG A 60 -6.78 12.28 13.00
N PHE A 61 -5.58 12.08 12.45
CA PHE A 61 -4.38 11.80 13.24
C PHE A 61 -4.10 12.89 14.26
N LYS A 62 -4.19 14.16 13.88
CA LYS A 62 -3.95 15.29 14.79
C LYS A 62 -4.90 15.27 15.99
N TYR A 63 -6.18 15.04 15.74
CA TYR A 63 -7.18 14.93 16.81
C TYR A 63 -6.95 13.70 17.71
N CYS A 64 -6.55 12.57 17.14
CA CYS A 64 -6.29 11.35 17.89
C CYS A 64 -5.00 11.44 18.72
N TYR A 65 -3.94 12.04 18.18
CA TYR A 65 -2.64 12.08 18.84
C TYR A 65 -2.62 13.07 20.00
N GLY A 66 -3.34 14.19 19.89
CA GLY A 66 -3.68 15.06 21.02
C GLY A 66 -2.53 15.90 21.57
N CYS A 67 -1.54 16.25 20.75
CA CYS A 67 -0.40 17.09 21.14
C CYS A 67 -0.39 18.45 20.41
N ASP A 68 0.61 19.28 20.73
CA ASP A 68 0.87 20.54 20.03
C ASP A 68 1.30 20.32 18.57
N ALA A 69 1.24 21.38 17.77
CA ALA A 69 1.53 21.29 16.34
C ALA A 69 2.98 20.88 16.03
N GLU A 70 3.96 21.31 16.83
CA GLU A 70 5.37 21.03 16.58
C GLU A 70 5.69 19.57 16.87
N THR A 71 5.19 19.05 17.99
CA THR A 71 5.27 17.63 18.35
C THR A 71 4.55 16.77 17.31
N PHE A 72 3.37 17.17 16.84
CA PHE A 72 2.63 16.43 15.82
C PHE A 72 3.41 16.36 14.50
N ASP A 73 3.97 17.49 14.06
CA ASP A 73 4.75 17.54 12.83
C ASP A 73 6.00 16.65 12.92
N ARG A 74 6.72 16.70 14.05
CA ARG A 74 7.91 15.90 14.29
C ARG A 74 7.61 14.40 14.39
N ASP A 75 6.59 14.03 15.18
CA ASP A 75 6.39 12.64 15.58
C ASP A 75 5.49 11.85 14.64
N ILE A 76 4.61 12.53 13.89
CA ILE A 76 3.64 11.91 12.97
C ILE A 76 3.91 12.33 11.52
N VAL A 77 3.88 13.64 11.22
CA VAL A 77 3.94 14.10 9.82
C VAL A 77 5.30 13.79 9.18
N ALA A 78 6.41 14.03 9.87
CA ALA A 78 7.74 13.78 9.33
C ALA A 78 7.99 12.29 9.01
N PRO A 79 7.66 11.32 9.89
CA PRO A 79 7.69 9.90 9.53
C PRO A 79 6.78 9.54 8.36
N ILE A 80 5.56 10.11 8.26
CA ILE A 80 4.67 9.87 7.13
C ILE A 80 5.27 10.38 5.83
N ARG A 81 5.87 11.58 5.82
CA ARG A 81 6.53 12.13 4.63
C ARG A 81 7.70 11.24 4.16
N ARG A 82 8.50 10.75 5.10
CA ARG A 82 9.60 9.82 4.78
C ARG A 82 9.09 8.46 4.30
N TYR A 83 8.02 7.95 4.90
CA TYR A 83 7.34 6.74 4.46
C TYR A 83 6.79 6.90 3.03
N ALA A 84 6.08 8.00 2.75
CA ALA A 84 5.60 8.36 1.43
C ALA A 84 6.76 8.44 0.41
N SER A 85 7.89 9.03 0.81
CA SER A 85 9.09 9.06 -0.01
C SER A 85 9.63 7.66 -0.32
N TYR A 86 9.55 6.73 0.64
CA TYR A 86 10.07 5.37 0.50
C TYR A 86 9.18 4.51 -0.40
N VAL A 87 7.86 4.55 -0.22
CA VAL A 87 6.92 3.68 -0.96
C VAL A 87 6.34 4.33 -2.22
N ASN A 88 6.33 5.66 -2.32
CA ASN A 88 5.64 6.41 -3.39
C ASN A 88 4.23 5.84 -3.67
N LEU A 89 3.85 5.69 -4.94
CA LEU A 89 2.59 5.10 -5.37
C LEU A 89 2.63 3.57 -5.51
N LEU A 90 3.47 2.86 -4.74
CA LEU A 90 3.48 1.40 -4.80
C LEU A 90 2.13 0.80 -4.36
N PRO A 91 1.58 -0.16 -5.10
CA PRO A 91 0.50 -1.03 -4.62
C PRO A 91 1.03 -1.95 -3.51
N ALA A 92 0.15 -2.34 -2.58
CA ALA A 92 0.52 -3.24 -1.49
C ALA A 92 0.58 -4.71 -1.93
N THR A 93 -0.31 -5.11 -2.83
CA THR A 93 -0.39 -6.47 -3.40
C THR A 93 -0.68 -6.43 -4.90
N ALA A 94 -0.43 -7.55 -5.59
CA ALA A 94 -0.64 -7.65 -7.02
C ALA A 94 -2.11 -7.49 -7.41
N ASP A 95 -3.01 -8.19 -6.72
CA ASP A 95 -4.41 -8.36 -7.15
C ASP A 95 -5.40 -8.57 -6.00
N ASN A 96 -4.98 -8.39 -4.74
CA ASN A 96 -5.79 -8.72 -3.57
C ASN A 96 -6.32 -7.47 -2.84
N PHE A 97 -5.64 -7.04 -1.77
CA PHE A 97 -5.97 -5.83 -1.02
C PHE A 97 -4.99 -4.70 -1.34
N PHE A 98 -5.48 -3.47 -1.35
CA PHE A 98 -4.67 -2.27 -1.62
C PHE A 98 -3.81 -2.43 -2.89
N CYS A 99 -4.38 -3.04 -3.94
CA CYS A 99 -3.68 -3.33 -5.21
C CYS A 99 -3.64 -2.13 -6.19
N SER A 100 -4.32 -1.02 -5.86
CA SER A 100 -4.24 0.21 -6.64
C SER A 100 -2.95 0.99 -6.37
N ALA A 101 -2.59 1.91 -7.28
CA ALA A 101 -1.50 2.86 -7.06
C ALA A 101 -1.66 3.59 -5.71
N GLY A 102 -0.57 3.69 -4.95
CA GLY A 102 -0.56 4.26 -3.59
C GLY A 102 -1.18 3.36 -2.52
N GLY A 103 -1.56 2.13 -2.84
CA GLY A 103 -2.19 1.22 -1.90
C GLY A 103 -1.31 0.90 -0.70
N LEU A 104 0.00 0.73 -0.86
CA LEU A 104 0.90 0.48 0.26
C LEU A 104 0.97 1.68 1.20
N PHE A 105 1.03 2.89 0.65
CA PHE A 105 1.02 4.13 1.43
C PHE A 105 -0.23 4.23 2.31
N ARG A 106 -1.41 4.02 1.70
CA ARG A 106 -2.70 4.04 2.40
C ARG A 106 -2.83 2.94 3.44
N LEU A 107 -2.40 1.71 3.12
CA LEU A 107 -2.38 0.61 4.07
C LEU A 107 -1.58 0.96 5.32
N GLY A 108 -0.34 1.44 5.16
CA GLY A 108 0.50 1.85 6.29
C GLY A 108 -0.15 2.94 7.15
N LEU A 109 -0.72 3.97 6.51
CA LEU A 109 -1.43 5.04 7.22
C LEU A 109 -2.62 4.52 8.03
N GLU A 110 -3.50 3.74 7.38
CA GLU A 110 -4.71 3.23 8.02
C GLU A 110 -4.37 2.31 9.20
N VAL A 111 -3.39 1.41 9.03
CA VAL A 111 -2.94 0.54 10.12
C VAL A 111 -2.33 1.34 11.27
N ALA A 112 -1.47 2.32 10.97
CA ALA A 112 -0.87 3.19 11.98
C ALA A 112 -1.94 3.96 12.78
N PHE A 113 -2.98 4.45 12.11
CA PHE A 113 -4.07 5.19 12.74
C PHE A 113 -4.88 4.31 13.70
N PHE A 114 -5.36 3.16 13.23
CA PHE A 114 -6.18 2.28 14.06
C PHE A 114 -5.36 1.65 15.20
N ALA A 115 -4.07 1.37 14.98
CA ALA A 115 -3.19 0.88 16.02
C ALA A 115 -2.96 1.94 17.10
N LEU A 116 -2.72 3.19 16.69
CA LEU A 116 -2.58 4.33 17.61
C LEU A 116 -3.86 4.55 18.42
N GLN A 117 -5.04 4.54 17.79
CA GLN A 117 -6.32 4.64 18.50
C GLN A 117 -6.52 3.53 19.53
N GLY A 118 -6.07 2.31 19.20
CA GLY A 118 -6.14 1.18 20.11
C GLY A 118 -5.30 1.34 21.38
N THR A 119 -4.30 2.23 21.39
CA THR A 119 -3.49 2.49 22.59
C THR A 119 -4.30 3.12 23.74
N ASP A 120 -5.34 3.88 23.43
CA ASP A 120 -6.19 4.55 24.44
C ASP A 120 -6.91 3.55 25.36
N ALA A 121 -7.14 2.33 24.89
CA ALA A 121 -7.82 1.27 25.64
C ALA A 121 -6.87 0.40 26.48
N HIS A 122 -5.56 0.61 26.41
CA HIS A 122 -4.56 -0.28 27.01
C HIS A 122 -3.63 0.46 27.98
N ILE A 123 -3.50 -0.09 29.19
CA ILE A 123 -2.49 0.38 30.14
C ILE A 123 -1.16 -0.29 29.81
N VAL A 124 -0.23 0.49 29.28
CA VAL A 124 1.13 0.02 29.02
C VAL A 124 1.96 0.03 30.30
N SER A 125 2.92 -0.89 30.42
CA SER A 125 3.81 -1.00 31.58
C SER A 125 3.07 -1.17 32.92
N GLY A 126 2.07 -2.05 32.99
CA GLY A 126 1.19 -2.21 34.17
C GLY A 126 1.88 -2.50 35.50
N ARG A 127 3.13 -2.99 35.50
CA ARG A 127 3.96 -3.22 36.70
C ARG A 127 4.76 -1.98 37.15
N ALA A 128 4.80 -0.91 36.35
CA ALA A 128 5.56 0.29 36.64
C ALA A 128 4.77 1.29 37.50
N THR A 129 5.50 2.20 38.15
CA THR A 129 4.90 3.30 38.92
C THR A 129 4.09 4.22 38.00
N ILE A 130 3.18 5.01 38.59
CA ILE A 130 2.37 5.98 37.83
C ILE A 130 3.27 6.99 37.11
N THR A 131 4.32 7.48 37.76
CA THR A 131 5.28 8.43 37.18
C THR A 131 5.96 7.86 35.94
N VAL A 132 6.53 6.66 36.05
CA VAL A 132 7.22 6.00 34.93
C VAL A 132 6.26 5.74 33.77
N ARG A 133 5.01 5.34 34.05
CA ARG A 133 4.01 5.14 33.00
C ARG A 133 3.69 6.44 32.26
N LYS A 134 3.47 7.53 32.99
CA LYS A 134 3.19 8.84 32.40
C LYS A 134 4.33 9.34 31.50
N GLU A 135 5.58 9.04 31.88
CA GLU A 135 6.76 9.39 31.08
C GLU A 135 6.91 8.52 29.82
N LEU A 136 6.58 7.23 29.90
CA LEU A 136 6.73 6.30 28.77
C LEU A 136 5.55 6.31 27.81
N GLU A 137 4.36 6.73 28.25
CA GLU A 137 3.14 6.70 27.44
C GLU A 137 3.30 7.40 26.06
N PRO A 138 3.86 8.63 25.95
CA PRO A 138 4.08 9.25 24.65
C PRO A 138 4.98 8.42 23.71
N ARG A 139 6.02 7.79 24.27
CA ARG A 139 6.95 6.94 23.52
C ARG A 139 6.27 5.66 23.04
N TRP A 140 5.42 5.05 23.85
CA TRP A 140 4.62 3.89 23.46
C TRP A 140 3.63 4.23 22.34
N ARG A 141 2.97 5.39 22.41
CA ARG A 141 2.08 5.88 21.36
C ARG A 141 2.83 6.07 20.04
N GLN A 142 3.98 6.77 20.08
CA GLN A 142 4.84 6.96 18.91
C GLN A 142 5.35 5.63 18.34
N ALA A 143 5.82 4.72 19.19
CA ALA A 143 6.28 3.38 18.78
C ALA A 143 5.16 2.56 18.11
N THR A 144 3.93 2.63 18.64
CA THR A 144 2.78 1.92 18.08
C THR A 144 2.42 2.46 16.70
N PHE A 145 2.42 3.79 16.56
CA PHE A 145 2.23 4.46 15.29
C PHE A 145 3.29 4.04 14.26
N LEU A 146 4.58 4.10 14.62
CA LEU A 146 5.68 3.72 13.72
C LEU A 146 5.64 2.23 13.34
N ALA A 147 5.32 1.34 14.29
CA ALA A 147 5.17 -0.08 14.03
C ALA A 147 4.02 -0.37 13.07
N GLY A 148 2.88 0.31 13.23
CA GLY A 148 1.74 0.20 12.31
C GLY A 148 2.05 0.76 10.91
N LEU A 149 2.75 1.90 10.84
CA LEU A 149 3.14 2.52 9.56
C LEU A 149 4.06 1.60 8.75
N CYS A 150 4.95 0.89 9.43
CA CYS A 150 5.99 0.07 8.82
C CYS A 150 5.67 -1.42 8.73
N SER A 151 4.50 -1.88 9.18
CA SER A 151 4.20 -3.31 9.37
C SER A 151 4.26 -4.14 8.09
N GLU A 152 3.95 -3.51 6.95
CA GLU A 152 3.86 -4.18 5.65
C GLU A 152 4.97 -3.77 4.67
N LEU A 153 6.01 -3.07 5.15
CA LEU A 153 7.14 -2.63 4.31
C LEU A 153 7.97 -3.76 3.73
N HIS A 154 8.03 -4.89 4.43
CA HIS A 154 8.75 -6.08 3.95
C HIS A 154 8.33 -6.48 2.53
N ARG A 155 7.08 -6.19 2.13
CA ARG A 155 6.55 -6.45 0.79
C ARG A 155 7.32 -5.76 -0.33
N THR A 156 7.83 -4.55 -0.07
CA THR A 156 8.65 -3.81 -1.04
C THR A 156 10.00 -4.46 -1.31
N LEU A 157 10.46 -5.33 -0.40
CA LEU A 157 11.78 -5.96 -0.47
C LEU A 157 11.73 -7.43 -0.89
N SER A 158 10.63 -8.14 -0.63
CA SER A 158 10.49 -9.55 -0.99
C SER A 158 9.52 -9.82 -2.15
N HIS A 159 8.41 -9.10 -2.24
CA HIS A 159 7.30 -9.45 -3.13
C HIS A 159 7.29 -8.68 -4.45
N ALA A 160 8.01 -7.56 -4.53
CA ALA A 160 8.02 -6.69 -5.70
C ALA A 160 9.45 -6.26 -6.06
N ALA A 161 9.74 -6.26 -7.36
CA ALA A 161 10.88 -5.56 -7.94
C ALA A 161 10.36 -4.36 -8.73
N VAL A 162 11.00 -3.20 -8.57
CA VAL A 162 10.57 -1.95 -9.21
C VAL A 162 11.63 -1.52 -10.21
N THR A 163 11.21 -1.10 -11.40
CA THR A 163 12.10 -0.67 -12.47
C THR A 163 11.72 0.69 -13.05
N ASP A 164 12.69 1.43 -13.58
CA ASP A 164 12.44 2.68 -14.31
C ASP A 164 12.09 2.40 -15.78
N GLU A 165 11.77 3.45 -16.53
CA GLU A 165 11.47 3.37 -17.97
C GLU A 165 12.64 2.81 -18.81
N GLN A 166 13.85 2.79 -18.25
CA GLN A 166 15.05 2.26 -18.90
C GLN A 166 15.37 0.82 -18.44
N GLY A 167 14.52 0.21 -17.59
CA GLY A 167 14.69 -1.15 -17.08
C GLY A 167 15.68 -1.30 -15.92
N ASN A 168 16.10 -0.20 -15.30
CA ASN A 168 17.03 -0.24 -14.15
C ASN A 168 16.22 -0.53 -12.89
N GLU A 169 16.71 -1.46 -12.07
CA GLU A 169 16.03 -1.88 -10.85
C GLU A 169 16.32 -0.91 -9.70
N TRP A 170 15.28 -0.60 -8.92
CA TRP A 170 15.35 0.23 -7.72
C TRP A 170 16.10 -0.52 -6.61
N PRO A 171 17.23 -0.01 -6.10
CA PRO A 171 17.92 -0.61 -4.97
C PRO A 171 17.20 -0.29 -3.65
N ALA A 172 16.09 -0.99 -3.39
CA ALA A 172 15.16 -0.71 -2.31
C ALA A 172 15.80 -0.72 -0.91
N TYR A 173 16.85 -1.51 -0.69
CA TYR A 173 17.61 -1.52 0.59
C TYR A 173 18.40 -0.25 0.87
N LEU A 174 18.68 0.58 -0.15
CA LEU A 174 19.67 1.65 -0.04
C LEU A 174 19.07 3.06 -0.09
N VAL A 175 17.94 3.22 -0.77
CA VAL A 175 17.41 4.55 -1.08
C VAL A 175 15.89 4.52 -1.20
N PRO A 176 15.16 5.53 -0.69
CA PRO A 176 13.74 5.70 -0.94
C PRO A 176 13.38 5.74 -2.43
N LEU A 177 12.24 5.18 -2.83
CA LEU A 177 11.83 5.11 -4.23
C LEU A 177 11.77 6.50 -4.89
N THR A 178 11.18 7.47 -4.20
CA THR A 178 11.03 8.84 -4.73
C THR A 178 12.40 9.47 -5.02
N VAL A 179 13.35 9.34 -4.09
CA VAL A 179 14.72 9.87 -4.24
C VAL A 179 15.44 9.20 -5.40
N TRP A 180 15.24 7.89 -5.58
CA TRP A 180 15.81 7.17 -6.73
C TRP A 180 15.21 7.64 -8.06
N LEU A 181 13.89 7.77 -8.14
CA LEU A 181 13.19 8.26 -9.33
C LEU A 181 13.64 9.67 -9.71
N GLU A 182 13.78 10.57 -8.74
CA GLU A 182 14.28 11.94 -8.94
C GLU A 182 15.71 11.95 -9.50
N ARG A 183 16.62 11.15 -8.91
CA ARG A 183 18.01 11.04 -9.40
C ARG A 183 18.08 10.52 -10.83
N ARG A 184 17.19 9.59 -11.18
CA ARG A 184 17.08 9.01 -12.52
C ARG A 184 16.29 9.89 -13.50
N LYS A 185 15.62 10.93 -13.00
CA LYS A 185 14.64 11.75 -13.74
C LYS A 185 13.54 10.90 -14.38
N ALA A 186 13.19 9.78 -13.73
CA ALA A 186 12.15 8.87 -14.17
C ALA A 186 10.78 9.41 -13.73
N ARG A 187 9.85 9.57 -14.67
CA ARG A 187 8.48 10.02 -14.37
C ARG A 187 7.53 8.87 -14.05
N ARG A 188 7.94 7.65 -14.40
CA ARG A 188 7.17 6.44 -14.24
C ARG A 188 8.05 5.32 -13.74
N PHE A 189 7.42 4.38 -13.06
CA PHE A 189 8.05 3.14 -12.63
C PHE A 189 7.12 1.96 -12.88
N PHE A 190 7.71 0.78 -12.99
CA PHE A 190 7.03 -0.47 -13.30
C PHE A 190 7.27 -1.45 -12.17
N VAL A 191 6.20 -2.13 -11.76
CA VAL A 191 6.23 -3.11 -10.67
C VAL A 191 6.15 -4.49 -11.26
N ARG A 192 7.16 -5.32 -10.98
CA ARG A 192 7.20 -6.73 -11.30
C ARG A 192 7.03 -7.54 -10.02
N TRP A 193 5.95 -8.30 -9.94
CA TRP A 193 5.68 -9.16 -8.79
C TRP A 193 6.50 -10.45 -8.84
N ILE A 194 7.02 -10.85 -7.69
CA ILE A 194 7.82 -12.07 -7.53
C ILE A 194 6.89 -13.20 -7.06
N ALA A 195 6.64 -14.17 -7.93
CA ALA A 195 5.83 -15.33 -7.62
C ALA A 195 6.48 -16.18 -6.52
N ASN A 196 5.68 -16.67 -5.56
CA ASN A 196 6.14 -17.54 -4.47
C ASN A 196 7.29 -16.95 -3.62
N ALA A 197 7.39 -15.62 -3.54
CA ALA A 197 8.36 -14.99 -2.66
C ALA A 197 8.11 -15.39 -1.19
N PRO A 198 9.13 -15.83 -0.45
CA PRO A 198 8.97 -16.16 0.96
C PRO A 198 8.59 -14.91 1.76
N ASP A 199 7.61 -15.04 2.64
CA ASP A 199 7.26 -13.95 3.55
C ASP A 199 8.34 -13.82 4.63
N SER A 200 9.02 -12.68 4.64
CA SER A 200 10.06 -12.34 5.61
C SER A 200 9.84 -10.93 6.12
N ARG A 201 8.98 -10.80 7.13
CA ARG A 201 8.66 -9.53 7.80
C ARG A 201 9.90 -8.80 8.34
N GLY A 202 10.95 -9.56 8.70
CA GLY A 202 12.23 -9.01 9.15
C GLY A 202 12.92 -8.10 8.14
N LEU A 203 12.66 -8.27 6.84
CA LEU A 203 13.21 -7.39 5.80
C LEU A 203 12.76 -5.95 5.95
N GLY A 204 11.55 -5.72 6.47
CA GLY A 204 11.01 -4.37 6.70
C GLY A 204 11.90 -3.51 7.62
N LEU A 205 12.76 -4.11 8.44
CA LEU A 205 13.70 -3.41 9.31
C LEU A 205 14.78 -2.65 8.53
N PHE A 206 15.13 -3.08 7.30
CA PHE A 206 16.09 -2.35 6.47
C PHE A 206 15.55 -1.01 5.98
N ALA A 207 14.23 -0.88 5.83
CA ALA A 207 13.57 0.37 5.46
C ALA A 207 13.48 1.36 6.64
N LEU A 208 13.60 0.87 7.88
CA LEU A 208 13.32 1.67 9.08
C LEU A 208 14.18 2.93 9.21
N PRO A 209 15.50 2.91 8.96
CA PRO A 209 16.34 4.12 9.04
C PRO A 209 15.99 5.19 8.00
N HIS A 210 15.29 4.83 6.92
CA HIS A 210 14.80 5.79 5.94
C HIS A 210 13.53 6.51 6.41
N ILE A 211 12.84 5.97 7.41
CA ILE A 211 11.53 6.46 7.88
C ILE A 211 11.66 7.10 9.27
N VAL A 212 12.29 6.40 10.21
CA VAL A 212 12.49 6.85 11.58
C VAL A 212 13.82 7.57 11.69
N SER A 213 13.79 8.83 12.14
CA SER A 213 15.01 9.62 12.34
C SER A 213 15.89 9.01 13.42
N PRO A 214 17.21 9.26 13.38
CA PRO A 214 18.07 9.03 14.53
C PRO A 214 17.53 9.68 15.82
N GLU A 215 17.01 10.91 15.73
CA GLU A 215 16.47 11.65 16.88
C GLU A 215 15.21 10.98 17.44
N ALA A 216 14.30 10.52 16.57
CA ALA A 216 13.09 9.81 16.99
C ALA A 216 13.45 8.45 17.61
N MET A 217 14.38 7.71 17.01
CA MET A 217 14.86 6.44 17.56
C MET A 217 15.51 6.63 18.93
N GLN A 218 16.34 7.67 19.09
CA GLN A 218 16.95 8.02 20.36
C GLN A 218 15.90 8.38 21.42
N HIS A 219 14.89 9.16 21.04
CA HIS A 219 13.78 9.51 21.94
C HIS A 219 13.02 8.27 22.43
N LEU A 220 12.75 7.30 21.56
CA LEU A 220 12.10 6.04 21.94
C LEU A 220 12.96 5.20 22.88
N ALA A 221 14.29 5.22 22.73
CA ALA A 221 15.23 4.45 23.53
C ALA A 221 15.61 5.12 24.85
N GLU A 222 15.37 6.42 25.01
CA GLU A 222 15.84 7.19 26.15
C GLU A 222 15.25 6.67 27.48
N ALA A 223 16.10 6.49 28.49
CA ALA A 223 15.73 6.08 29.85
C ALA A 223 14.83 4.83 29.96
N ASN A 224 14.84 3.93 28.95
CA ASN A 224 14.11 2.67 28.97
C ASN A 224 14.77 1.63 28.05
N HIS A 225 14.39 0.36 28.18
CA HIS A 225 14.91 -0.73 27.34
C HIS A 225 13.78 -1.59 26.76
N VAL A 226 12.54 -1.09 26.77
CA VAL A 226 11.34 -1.88 26.44
C VAL A 226 10.66 -1.40 25.17
N VAL A 227 10.60 -0.09 24.91
CA VAL A 227 9.80 0.48 23.82
C VAL A 227 10.33 0.05 22.46
N VAL A 228 11.64 0.24 22.22
CA VAL A 228 12.25 -0.09 20.92
C VAL A 228 12.19 -1.60 20.62
N PRO A 229 12.61 -2.51 21.52
CA PRO A 229 12.48 -3.95 21.25
C PRO A 229 11.05 -4.39 20.95
N GLN A 230 10.06 -3.84 21.66
CA GLN A 230 8.64 -4.15 21.47
C GLN A 230 8.11 -3.60 20.13
N MET A 231 8.56 -2.41 19.71
CA MET A 231 8.28 -1.86 18.38
C MET A 231 8.82 -2.79 17.26
N LEU A 232 10.09 -3.20 17.37
CA LEU A 232 10.73 -4.08 16.38
C LEU A 232 10.08 -5.47 16.35
N ALA A 233 9.73 -6.03 17.52
CA ALA A 233 8.96 -7.26 17.64
C ALA A 233 7.59 -7.15 16.93
N SER A 234 6.92 -6.01 17.07
CA SER A 234 5.67 -5.71 16.36
C SER A 234 5.83 -5.67 14.85
N MET A 235 6.88 -5.04 14.33
CA MET A 235 7.13 -4.96 12.89
C MET A 235 7.45 -6.33 12.27
N THR A 236 8.26 -7.13 12.97
CA THR A 236 8.65 -8.47 12.53
C THR A 236 7.56 -9.52 12.76
N GLY A 237 6.63 -9.25 13.66
CA GLY A 237 5.61 -10.20 14.09
C GLY A 237 6.12 -11.31 15.00
N ILE A 238 7.40 -11.23 15.43
CA ILE A 238 8.06 -12.21 16.30
C ILE A 238 8.03 -11.66 17.74
N PRO A 239 7.30 -12.30 18.68
CA PRO A 239 7.22 -11.83 20.05
C PRO A 239 8.55 -12.00 20.79
N LEU A 240 8.79 -11.10 21.74
CA LEU A 240 9.89 -11.24 22.69
C LEU A 240 9.61 -12.39 23.66
N LEU A 241 10.66 -13.07 24.10
CA LEU A 241 10.56 -14.21 25.00
C LEU A 241 9.98 -13.77 26.35
N HIS A 242 8.95 -14.47 26.84
CA HIS A 242 8.27 -14.24 28.14
C HIS A 242 7.47 -12.94 28.28
N GLU A 243 7.20 -12.20 27.21
CA GLU A 243 6.40 -10.97 27.25
C GLU A 243 5.27 -10.97 26.21
N GLN A 244 4.04 -10.72 26.67
CA GLN A 244 2.94 -10.41 25.75
C GLN A 244 3.13 -8.98 25.24
N SER A 245 3.26 -8.83 23.93
CA SER A 245 3.42 -7.52 23.29
C SER A 245 2.06 -6.96 22.90
N ILE A 246 1.60 -5.96 23.65
CA ILE A 246 0.39 -5.20 23.32
C ILE A 246 0.52 -4.58 21.91
N LEU A 247 1.73 -4.15 21.53
CA LEU A 247 1.97 -3.56 20.21
C LEU A 247 1.75 -4.58 19.08
N ILE A 248 2.26 -5.81 19.23
CA ILE A 248 2.01 -6.88 18.27
C ILE A 248 0.50 -7.09 18.08
N GLU A 249 -0.26 -7.15 19.17
CA GLU A 249 -1.71 -7.36 19.10
C GLU A 249 -2.44 -6.19 18.45
N LEU A 250 -2.12 -4.95 18.85
CA LEU A 250 -2.71 -3.74 18.30
C LEU A 250 -2.45 -3.61 16.80
N VAL A 251 -1.21 -3.82 16.37
CA VAL A 251 -0.83 -3.73 14.94
C VAL A 251 -1.45 -4.86 14.14
N LYS A 252 -1.42 -6.11 14.63
CA LYS A 252 -2.04 -7.25 13.94
C LYS A 252 -3.56 -7.06 13.78
N ARG A 253 -4.24 -6.65 14.84
CA ARG A 253 -5.69 -6.40 14.81
C ARG A 253 -6.05 -5.25 13.87
N SER A 254 -5.26 -4.18 13.88
CA SER A 254 -5.47 -3.02 13.01
C SER A 254 -5.23 -3.37 11.54
N ALA A 255 -4.17 -4.13 11.24
CA ALA A 255 -3.91 -4.65 9.91
C ALA A 255 -5.06 -5.52 9.39
N ALA A 256 -5.54 -6.48 10.19
CA ALA A 256 -6.68 -7.30 9.82
C ALA A 256 -7.94 -6.46 9.55
N LEU A 257 -8.27 -5.53 10.45
CA LEU A 257 -9.44 -4.65 10.30
C LEU A 257 -9.39 -3.81 9.01
N VAL A 258 -8.22 -3.26 8.69
CA VAL A 258 -8.02 -2.40 7.52
C VAL A 258 -8.09 -3.22 6.23
N ILE A 259 -7.44 -4.39 6.21
CA ILE A 259 -7.47 -5.30 5.05
C ILE A 259 -8.90 -5.80 4.80
N ASP A 260 -9.62 -6.24 5.85
CA ASP A 260 -11.00 -6.71 5.73
C ASP A 260 -11.93 -5.63 5.17
N ARG A 261 -11.74 -4.38 5.61
CA ARG A 261 -12.50 -3.22 5.09
C ARG A 261 -12.22 -2.94 3.62
N ASP A 262 -10.95 -2.98 3.22
CA ASP A 262 -10.59 -2.78 1.81
C ASP A 262 -11.14 -3.89 0.93
N LEU A 263 -11.04 -5.16 1.36
CA LEU A 263 -11.60 -6.30 0.64
C LEU A 263 -13.12 -6.19 0.47
N ALA A 264 -13.85 -5.80 1.53
CA ALA A 264 -15.28 -5.57 1.47
C ALA A 264 -15.66 -4.41 0.52
N ALA A 265 -14.87 -3.34 0.50
CA ALA A 265 -15.06 -2.22 -0.43
C ALA A 265 -14.73 -2.60 -1.88
N SER A 266 -13.69 -3.43 -2.07
CA SER A 266 -13.20 -3.89 -3.38
C SER A 266 -14.10 -4.94 -4.03
N ALA A 267 -14.85 -5.74 -3.25
CA ALA A 267 -15.85 -6.66 -3.78
C ALA A 267 -16.90 -5.97 -4.67
N HIS A 268 -17.16 -4.68 -4.44
CA HIS A 268 -18.08 -3.87 -5.23
C HIS A 268 -17.46 -3.26 -6.50
N ARG A 269 -16.15 -3.42 -6.73
CA ARG A 269 -15.36 -2.79 -7.83
C ARG A 269 -14.93 -3.78 -8.93
N TYR A 270 -15.63 -4.91 -9.07
CA TYR A 270 -15.35 -5.92 -10.11
C TYR A 270 -15.32 -5.31 -11.52
N GLY A 271 -14.23 -5.55 -12.28
CA GLY A 271 -14.15 -5.25 -13.71
C GLY A 271 -13.12 -4.20 -14.18
N ARG A 272 -12.24 -3.67 -13.32
CA ARG A 272 -11.12 -2.80 -13.75
C ARG A 272 -9.81 -3.59 -13.90
N PRO A 273 -9.06 -3.43 -15.02
CA PRO A 273 -7.78 -4.11 -15.22
C PRO A 273 -6.73 -3.65 -14.21
N ILE A 274 -5.99 -4.61 -13.64
CA ILE A 274 -4.98 -4.40 -12.58
C ILE A 274 -3.58 -4.43 -13.22
N LEU A 275 -2.73 -3.45 -12.85
CA LEU A 275 -1.39 -3.25 -13.41
C LEU A 275 -0.39 -4.24 -12.77
N GLY A 276 0.49 -4.84 -13.59
CA GLY A 276 1.60 -5.69 -13.14
C GLY A 276 1.34 -7.19 -12.98
N ALA A 277 0.10 -7.68 -13.08
CA ALA A 277 -0.22 -9.10 -12.81
C ALA A 277 -0.11 -10.06 -14.02
N HIS A 278 0.06 -9.55 -15.25
CA HIS A 278 -0.07 -10.37 -16.46
C HIS A 278 1.24 -10.45 -17.25
N ILE A 279 2.13 -11.38 -16.87
CA ILE A 279 3.30 -11.71 -17.70
C ILE A 279 2.91 -12.10 -19.14
N GLU A 280 1.73 -12.70 -19.28
CA GLU A 280 1.10 -13.03 -20.56
C GLU A 280 0.98 -11.82 -21.48
N ARG A 281 0.69 -10.63 -20.93
CA ARG A 281 0.56 -9.40 -21.70
C ARG A 281 1.93 -8.89 -22.18
N TYR A 282 2.93 -8.92 -21.32
CA TYR A 282 4.31 -8.59 -21.69
C TYR A 282 4.86 -9.55 -22.74
N LEU A 283 4.55 -10.85 -22.61
CA LEU A 283 4.92 -11.86 -23.60
C LEU A 283 4.21 -11.59 -24.94
N LEU A 284 2.90 -11.37 -24.93
CA LEU A 284 2.13 -11.05 -26.14
C LEU A 284 2.61 -9.77 -26.83
N ASP A 285 2.92 -8.72 -26.07
CA ASP A 285 3.43 -7.46 -26.64
C ASP A 285 4.85 -7.61 -27.18
N ALA A 286 5.74 -8.35 -26.49
CA ALA A 286 7.05 -8.71 -27.02
C ALA A 286 6.93 -9.54 -28.31
N MET A 287 6.01 -10.50 -28.36
CA MET A 287 5.73 -11.31 -29.55
C MET A 287 5.20 -10.46 -30.71
N ARG A 288 4.29 -9.52 -30.45
CA ARG A 288 3.81 -8.54 -31.44
C ARG A 288 4.94 -7.67 -31.98
N HIS A 289 5.84 -7.23 -31.10
CA HIS A 289 7.00 -6.47 -31.52
C HIS A 289 7.95 -7.32 -32.37
N LEU A 290 8.16 -8.59 -32.02
CA LEU A 290 8.97 -9.51 -32.81
C LEU A 290 8.38 -9.77 -34.20
N VAL A 291 7.05 -9.93 -34.32
CA VAL A 291 6.36 -10.05 -35.62
C VAL A 291 6.59 -8.84 -36.52
N THR A 292 6.66 -7.63 -35.95
CA THR A 292 6.83 -6.39 -36.72
C THR A 292 8.29 -6.03 -37.01
N ALA A 293 9.22 -6.40 -36.13
CA ALA A 293 10.61 -5.96 -36.20
C ALA A 293 11.59 -7.06 -36.64
N HIS A 294 11.24 -8.35 -36.53
CA HIS A 294 12.17 -9.45 -36.76
C HIS A 294 11.69 -10.39 -37.89
N PRO A 295 12.48 -10.60 -38.96
CA PRO A 295 12.06 -11.40 -40.12
C PRO A 295 11.75 -12.86 -39.78
N ALA A 296 12.40 -13.42 -38.75
CA ALA A 296 12.13 -14.78 -38.25
C ALA A 296 10.75 -14.98 -37.57
N TRP A 297 9.95 -13.93 -37.43
CA TRP A 297 8.58 -13.98 -36.91
C TRP A 297 7.53 -13.62 -37.97
N SER A 298 7.94 -13.54 -39.24
CA SER A 298 7.01 -13.34 -40.36
C SER A 298 6.16 -14.59 -40.57
N PRO A 299 4.82 -14.50 -40.64
CA PRO A 299 3.98 -15.68 -40.78
C PRO A 299 4.33 -16.51 -42.02
N ASN A 300 4.43 -17.84 -41.85
CA ASN A 300 4.56 -18.81 -42.94
C ASN A 300 5.83 -18.69 -43.81
N THR A 301 6.91 -18.08 -43.28
CA THR A 301 8.22 -18.07 -43.93
C THR A 301 9.13 -19.20 -43.43
N GLU A 302 10.16 -19.57 -44.21
CA GLU A 302 11.12 -20.59 -43.78
C GLU A 302 11.76 -20.22 -42.43
N ARG A 303 11.79 -21.19 -41.50
CA ARG A 303 12.28 -21.04 -40.11
C ARG A 303 11.52 -20.02 -39.26
N SER A 304 10.28 -19.66 -39.65
CA SER A 304 9.45 -18.78 -38.84
C SER A 304 9.00 -19.43 -37.55
N ARG A 305 8.95 -18.62 -36.49
CA ARG A 305 8.38 -18.95 -35.18
C ARG A 305 6.86 -18.78 -35.13
N VAL A 306 6.25 -18.26 -36.20
CA VAL A 306 4.82 -17.95 -36.26
C VAL A 306 4.21 -18.55 -37.53
N TRP A 307 3.15 -19.34 -37.36
CA TRP A 307 2.41 -20.00 -38.45
C TRP A 307 0.94 -19.61 -38.39
N LEU A 308 0.38 -19.16 -39.52
CA LEU A 308 -1.03 -18.80 -39.62
C LEU A 308 -1.73 -19.80 -40.54
N GLY A 309 -2.57 -20.66 -39.95
CA GLY A 309 -3.41 -21.63 -40.65
C GLY A 309 -4.89 -21.27 -40.58
N ALA A 310 -5.74 -22.04 -41.26
CA ALA A 310 -7.19 -21.84 -41.25
C ALA A 310 -7.83 -22.00 -39.86
N GLU A 311 -7.18 -22.76 -38.97
CA GLU A 311 -7.64 -22.99 -37.59
C GLU A 311 -7.09 -21.99 -36.57
N GLY A 312 -6.17 -21.10 -36.97
CA GLY A 312 -5.63 -20.06 -36.10
C GLY A 312 -4.14 -19.80 -36.25
N LEU A 313 -3.61 -19.02 -35.31
CA LEU A 313 -2.20 -18.64 -35.21
C LEU A 313 -1.47 -19.60 -34.26
N PHE A 314 -0.39 -20.21 -34.74
CA PHE A 314 0.46 -21.15 -34.02
C PHE A 314 1.85 -20.53 -33.79
N ILE A 315 2.44 -20.76 -32.62
CA ILE A 315 3.79 -20.31 -32.27
C ILE A 315 4.65 -21.56 -32.01
N VAL A 316 5.84 -21.65 -32.61
CA VAL A 316 6.69 -22.87 -32.68
C VAL A 316 8.11 -22.67 -32.14
#